data_AF-A0A968FR25-F1
#
_entry.id   AF-A0A968FR25-F1
#
_cell.length_a   1.000
_cell.length_b   1.000
_cell.length_c   1.000
_cell.angle_alpha   90.00
_cell.angle_beta   90.00
_cell.angle_gamma   90.00
#
_symmetry.space_group_name_H-M   'P 1'
#
loop_
_entity.id
_entity.type
_entity.pdbx_description
1 polymer ?
#
loop_
_entity_poly.entity_id
_entity_poly.type
_entity_poly.pdbx_seq_one_letter_code
_entity_poly.pdbx_strand_id
1 'polypeptide(L)'
;MVNKNTLIKIAGGFWVVIGVFLMIRGGNLYQLALQEQQATQLALAFSLIAGLVLGSVKARLVLSKTARKNKRRIQNLSPPTKWHHIFPKPFYGFIALMVLLGISLRNFNGYLGGYLVVAA
;
A
#
# COMPACT_ATOMS: atom_id res chain seq x y z
N MET A 1 -17.53 -17.44 17.01
CA MET A 1 -16.09 -17.39 17.34
C MET A 1 -15.30 -17.68 16.08
N VAL A 2 -14.20 -16.96 15.82
CA VAL A 2 -13.42 -17.16 14.58
C VAL A 2 -12.12 -17.87 14.91
N ASN A 3 -11.81 -18.93 14.16
CA ASN A 3 -10.54 -19.64 14.29
C ASN A 3 -9.38 -18.70 13.93
N LYS A 4 -8.30 -18.75 14.73
CA LYS A 4 -7.09 -17.94 14.56
C LYS A 4 -6.49 -18.09 13.14
N ASN A 5 -6.56 -19.29 12.56
CA ASN A 5 -6.10 -19.55 11.19
C ASN A 5 -6.95 -18.82 10.13
N THR A 6 -8.26 -18.75 10.32
CA THR A 6 -9.17 -18.01 9.43
C THR A 6 -8.84 -16.51 9.46
N LEU A 7 -8.54 -15.97 10.64
CA LEU A 7 -8.17 -14.56 10.82
C LEU A 7 -6.87 -14.19 10.07
N ILE A 8 -5.87 -15.08 10.11
CA ILE A 8 -4.61 -14.90 9.38
C ILE A 8 -4.84 -14.96 7.87
N LYS A 9 -5.66 -15.92 7.39
CA LYS A 9 -6.00 -16.04 5.96
C LYS A 9 -6.71 -14.78 5.44
N ILE A 10 -7.67 -14.24 6.18
CA ILE A 10 -8.39 -13.02 5.82
C ILE A 10 -7.44 -11.81 5.77
N ALA A 11 -6.58 -11.66 6.78
CA ALA A 11 -5.61 -10.56 6.80
C ALA A 11 -4.62 -10.62 5.61
N GLY A 12 -4.20 -11.83 5.24
CA GLY A 12 -3.38 -12.05 4.04
C GLY A 12 -4.13 -11.75 2.75
N GLY A 13 -5.36 -12.25 2.62
CA GLY A 13 -6.22 -12.02 1.45
C GLY A 13 -6.51 -10.54 1.22
N PHE A 14 -6.77 -9.78 2.28
CA PHE A 14 -6.97 -8.33 2.21
C PHE A 14 -5.76 -7.61 1.61
N TRP A 15 -4.54 -8.01 1.99
CA TRP A 15 -3.32 -7.44 1.43
C TRP A 15 -3.10 -7.81 -0.04
N VAL A 16 -3.51 -9.01 -0.46
CA VAL A 16 -3.47 -9.39 -1.88
C VAL A 16 -4.41 -8.49 -2.70
N VAL A 17 -5.64 -8.27 -2.23
CA VAL A 17 -6.61 -7.38 -2.91
C VAL A 17 -6.07 -5.96 -3.02
N ILE A 18 -5.50 -5.41 -1.93
CA ILE A 18 -4.86 -4.08 -1.97
C ILE A 18 -3.68 -4.06 -2.95
N GLY A 19 -2.84 -5.11 -2.97
CA GLY A 19 -1.72 -5.21 -3.89
C GLY A 19 -2.14 -5.15 -5.36
N VAL A 20 -3.19 -5.89 -5.72
CA VAL A 20 -3.76 -5.85 -7.08
C VAL A 20 -4.31 -4.46 -7.40
N PHE A 21 -5.05 -3.85 -6.48
CA PHE A 21 -5.57 -2.48 -6.66
C PHE A 21 -4.45 -1.45 -6.89
N LEU A 22 -3.34 -1.56 -6.15
CA LEU A 22 -2.17 -0.69 -6.32
C LEU A 22 -1.48 -0.90 -7.66
N MET A 23 -1.42 -2.13 -8.19
CA MET A 23 -0.87 -2.39 -9.52
C MET A 23 -1.71 -1.71 -10.62
N ILE A 24 -3.04 -1.80 -10.54
CA ILE A 24 -3.94 -1.14 -11.50
C ILE A 24 -3.74 0.39 -11.45
N ARG A 25 -3.72 0.97 -10.24
CA ARG A 25 -3.47 2.41 -10.05
C ARG A 25 -2.11 2.84 -10.59
N GLY A 26 -1.07 2.04 -10.36
CA GLY A 26 0.27 2.27 -10.92
C GLY A 26 0.30 2.23 -12.45
N GLY A 27 -0.42 1.29 -13.07
CA GLY A 27 -0.57 1.22 -14.52
C GLY A 27 -1.21 2.48 -15.11
N ASN A 28 -2.27 2.99 -14.48
CA ASN A 28 -2.92 4.23 -14.91
C ASN A 28 -1.99 5.45 -14.79
N LEU A 29 -1.11 5.48 -13.77
CA LEU A 29 -0.06 6.51 -13.63
C LEU A 29 0.93 6.48 -14.81
N TYR A 30 1.37 5.29 -15.22
CA TYR A 30 2.26 5.15 -16.38
C TYR A 30 1.58 5.59 -17.68
N GLN A 31 0.29 5.31 -17.85
CA GLN A 31 -0.48 5.79 -18.99
C GLN A 31 -0.59 7.32 -19.03
N LEU A 32 -0.89 7.95 -17.89
CA LEU A 32 -0.88 9.43 -17.81
C LEU A 32 0.51 10.00 -18.10
N ALA A 33 1.58 9.39 -17.59
CA ALA A 33 2.94 9.87 -17.82
C ALA A 33 3.35 9.83 -19.31
N LEU A 34 2.86 8.84 -20.05
CA LEU A 34 3.04 8.75 -21.49
C LEU A 34 2.23 9.81 -22.26
N GLN A 35 0.98 10.03 -21.86
CA GLN A 35 0.05 10.91 -22.57
C GLN A 35 0.28 12.40 -22.28
N GLU A 36 0.52 12.78 -21.03
CA GLU A 36 0.62 14.19 -20.62
C GLU A 36 2.06 14.72 -20.59
N GLN A 37 3.04 13.89 -20.26
CA GLN A 37 4.43 14.35 -20.07
C GLN A 37 5.40 13.93 -21.19
N GLN A 38 4.91 13.21 -22.22
CA GLN A 38 5.76 12.59 -23.25
C GLN A 38 7.01 11.91 -22.67
N ALA A 39 6.83 11.21 -21.54
CA ALA A 39 7.96 10.65 -20.80
C ALA A 39 8.81 9.74 -21.68
N THR A 40 10.12 10.00 -21.72
CA THR A 40 11.08 9.20 -22.50
C THR A 40 11.08 7.74 -22.02
N GLN A 41 11.27 6.79 -22.95
CA GLN A 41 11.39 5.36 -22.63
C GLN A 41 12.42 5.08 -21.51
N LEU A 42 13.50 5.86 -21.46
CA LEU A 42 14.55 5.75 -20.45
C LEU A 42 14.04 6.16 -19.05
N ALA A 43 13.23 7.22 -18.93
CA ALA A 43 12.63 7.64 -17.67
C ALA A 43 11.61 6.63 -17.14
N LEU A 44 10.83 6.01 -18.05
CA LEU A 44 9.89 4.94 -17.71
C LEU A 44 10.61 3.69 -17.19
N ALA A 45 11.69 3.27 -17.87
CA ALA A 45 12.51 2.13 -17.46
C ALA A 45 13.16 2.37 -16.08
N PHE A 46 13.74 3.56 -15.86
CA PHE A 46 14.30 3.94 -14.56
C PHE A 46 13.23 3.96 -13.46
N SER A 47 12.06 4.54 -13.74
CA SER A 47 10.93 4.59 -12.81
C SER A 47 10.46 3.18 -12.42
N LEU A 48 10.39 2.27 -13.40
CA LEU A 48 9.97 0.89 -13.17
C LEU A 48 10.99 0.14 -12.29
N ILE A 49 12.28 0.26 -12.59
CA ILE A 49 13.34 -0.35 -11.78
C ILE A 49 13.33 0.25 -10.37
N ALA A 50 13.28 1.57 -10.24
CA ALA A 50 13.23 2.25 -8.96
C ALA A 50 11.98 1.85 -8.16
N GLY A 51 10.82 1.77 -8.80
CA GLY A 51 9.56 1.32 -8.21
C GLY A 51 9.63 -0.11 -7.70
N LEU A 52 10.23 -1.03 -8.47
CA LEU A 52 10.44 -2.42 -8.05
C LEU A 52 11.39 -2.52 -6.86
N VAL A 53 12.51 -1.78 -6.88
CA VAL A 53 13.49 -1.78 -5.78
C VAL A 53 12.88 -1.20 -4.51
N LEU A 54 12.34 0.01 -4.58
CA LEU A 54 11.73 0.69 -3.43
C LEU A 54 10.51 -0.07 -2.90
N GLY A 55 9.67 -0.58 -3.79
CA GLY A 55 8.51 -1.41 -3.46
C GLY A 55 8.93 -2.69 -2.75
N SER A 56 9.94 -3.40 -3.26
CA SER A 56 10.46 -4.63 -2.67
C SER A 56 11.09 -4.39 -1.30
N VAL A 57 11.89 -3.33 -1.15
CA VAL A 57 12.50 -2.96 0.13
C VAL A 57 11.42 -2.62 1.15
N LYS A 58 10.45 -1.76 0.79
CA LYS A 58 9.32 -1.41 1.67
C LYS A 58 8.49 -2.64 2.03
N ALA A 59 8.26 -3.55 1.09
CA ALA A 59 7.52 -4.79 1.34
C ALA A 59 8.27 -5.72 2.30
N ARG A 60 9.57 -5.90 2.10
CA ARG A 60 10.39 -6.74 2.99
C ARG A 60 10.50 -6.15 4.39
N LEU A 61 10.61 -4.84 4.52
CA LEU A 61 10.75 -4.19 5.83
C LEU A 61 9.41 -4.02 6.55
N VAL A 62 8.43 -3.37 5.91
CA VAL A 62 7.18 -2.96 6.57
C VAL A 62 6.16 -4.10 6.59
N LEU A 63 5.88 -4.72 5.44
CA LEU A 63 4.86 -5.77 5.35
C LEU A 63 5.30 -7.03 6.09
N SER A 64 6.56 -7.46 5.96
CA SER A 64 7.03 -8.67 6.66
C SER A 64 7.10 -8.47 8.17
N LYS A 65 7.59 -7.30 8.66
CA LYS A 65 7.57 -7.00 10.10
C LYS A 65 6.13 -6.91 10.63
N THR A 66 5.23 -6.24 9.91
CA THR A 66 3.83 -6.09 10.31
C THR A 66 3.09 -7.43 10.29
N ALA A 67 3.30 -8.27 9.28
CA ALA A 67 2.68 -9.59 9.17
C ALA A 67 3.14 -10.53 10.30
N ARG A 68 4.45 -10.58 10.60
CA ARG A 68 4.98 -11.36 11.72
C ARG A 68 4.45 -10.84 13.06
N LYS A 69 4.41 -9.53 13.26
CA LYS A 69 3.86 -8.90 14.47
C LYS A 69 2.36 -9.20 14.63
N ASN A 70 1.58 -9.14 13.54
CA ASN A 70 0.14 -9.43 13.58
C ASN A 70 -0.11 -10.92 13.85
N LYS A 71 0.64 -11.82 13.20
CA LYS A 71 0.57 -13.28 13.47
C LYS A 71 0.87 -13.60 14.92
N ARG A 72 1.95 -13.06 15.49
CA ARG A 72 2.33 -13.27 16.90
C ARG A 72 1.25 -12.74 17.85
N ARG A 73 0.62 -11.60 17.54
CA ARG A 73 -0.51 -11.06 18.32
C ARG A 73 -1.74 -11.97 18.26
N ILE A 74 -2.11 -12.46 17.07
CA ILE A 74 -3.25 -13.37 16.89
C ILE A 74 -3.03 -14.70 17.63
N GLN A 75 -1.80 -15.21 17.66
CA GLN A 75 -1.45 -16.43 18.40
C GLN A 75 -1.61 -16.26 19.92
N ASN A 76 -1.16 -15.11 20.46
CA ASN A 76 -1.18 -14.82 21.91
C ASN A 76 -2.54 -14.28 22.43
N LEU A 77 -3.56 -14.14 21.58
CA LEU A 77 -4.89 -13.71 22.01
C LEU A 77 -5.63 -14.86 22.73
N SER A 78 -6.06 -14.60 23.97
CA SER A 78 -6.95 -15.47 24.75
C SER A 78 -8.34 -15.57 24.09
N PRO A 79 -8.95 -16.76 23.98
CA PRO A 79 -10.31 -16.87 23.45
C PRO A 79 -11.31 -16.12 24.36
N PRO A 80 -12.39 -15.51 23.82
CA PRO A 80 -12.89 -15.58 22.44
C PRO A 80 -12.39 -14.46 21.52
N THR A 81 -11.84 -14.82 20.36
CA THR A 81 -11.42 -13.88 19.31
C THR A 81 -12.61 -13.44 18.44
N LYS A 82 -12.87 -12.12 18.41
CA LYS A 82 -13.89 -11.46 17.58
C LYS A 82 -13.28 -10.90 16.28
N TRP A 83 -14.07 -10.80 15.21
CA TRP A 83 -13.64 -10.29 13.88
C TRP A 83 -13.00 -8.89 13.92
N HIS A 84 -13.39 -8.03 14.87
CA HIS A 84 -12.80 -6.69 15.03
C HIS A 84 -11.32 -6.68 15.45
N HIS A 85 -10.75 -7.83 15.81
CA HIS A 85 -9.34 -7.96 16.21
C HIS A 85 -8.41 -8.32 15.05
N ILE A 86 -8.83 -8.30 13.78
CA ILE A 86 -7.97 -8.66 12.63
C ILE A 86 -6.72 -7.77 12.54
N PHE A 87 -6.87 -6.46 12.73
CA PHE A 87 -5.77 -5.49 12.73
C PHE A 87 -5.70 -4.71 14.05
N PRO A 88 -4.50 -4.33 14.52
CA PRO A 88 -4.36 -3.52 15.73
C PRO A 88 -4.82 -2.08 15.47
N LYS A 89 -5.45 -1.42 16.46
CA LYS A 89 -5.89 0.00 16.37
C LYS A 89 -4.87 0.97 15.71
N PRO A 90 -3.56 0.96 16.04
CA PRO A 90 -2.59 1.86 15.40
C PRO A 90 -2.42 1.64 13.89
N PHE A 91 -2.80 0.47 13.35
CA PHE A 91 -2.73 0.20 11.92
C PHE A 91 -3.73 1.05 11.13
N TYR A 92 -4.92 1.33 11.69
CA TYR A 92 -5.89 2.23 11.05
C TYR A 92 -5.37 3.67 11.00
N GLY A 93 -4.69 4.13 12.05
CA GLY A 93 -4.02 5.44 12.06
C GLY A 93 -2.92 5.55 10.99
N PHE A 94 -2.15 4.48 10.78
CA PHE A 94 -1.15 4.44 9.73
C PHE A 94 -1.74 4.53 8.32
N ILE A 95 -2.88 3.87 8.06
CA ILE A 95 -3.61 3.98 6.80
C ILE A 95 -4.10 5.42 6.59
N ALA A 96 -4.72 6.02 7.61
CA ALA A 96 -5.19 7.40 7.54
C ALA A 96 -4.04 8.37 7.19
N LEU A 97 -2.87 8.19 7.82
CA LEU A 97 -1.69 8.99 7.53
C LEU A 97 -1.20 8.81 6.07
N MET A 98 -1.21 7.60 5.54
CA MET A 98 -0.83 7.36 4.14
C MET A 98 -1.79 8.02 3.15
N VAL A 99 -3.10 7.97 3.41
CA VAL A 99 -4.11 8.63 2.57
C VAL A 99 -3.95 10.15 2.64
N LEU A 100 -3.80 10.71 3.85
CA LEU A 100 -3.59 12.14 4.04
C LEU A 100 -2.32 12.63 3.33
N LEU A 101 -1.22 11.90 3.42
CA LEU A 101 0.00 12.22 2.67
C LEU A 101 -0.23 12.24 1.17
N GLY A 102 -1.00 11.28 0.64
CA GLY A 102 -1.35 11.25 -0.78
C GLY A 102 -2.18 12.47 -1.21
N ILE A 103 -3.16 12.87 -0.40
CA ILE A 103 -3.99 14.06 -0.66
C ILE A 103 -3.14 15.33 -0.59
N SER A 104 -2.29 15.48 0.43
CA SER A 104 -1.39 16.63 0.55
C SER A 104 -0.46 16.75 -0.64
N LEU A 105 0.18 15.66 -1.08
CA LEU A 105 1.04 15.65 -2.26
C LEU A 105 0.28 16.08 -3.53
N ARG A 106 -0.98 15.64 -3.68
CA ARG A 106 -1.83 16.07 -4.80
C ARG A 106 -2.12 17.57 -4.76
N ASN A 107 -2.46 18.11 -3.58
CA ASN A 107 -2.74 19.54 -3.44
C ASN A 107 -1.49 20.40 -3.70
N PHE A 108 -0.33 19.98 -3.20
CA PHE A 108 0.95 20.65 -3.49
C PHE A 108 1.31 20.60 -4.98
N ASN A 109 1.05 19.47 -5.66
CA ASN A 109 1.28 19.37 -7.10
C ASN A 109 0.40 20.36 -7.90
N GLY A 110 -0.86 20.51 -7.51
CA GLY A 110 -1.75 21.53 -8.10
C GLY A 110 -1.24 22.95 -7.88
N TYR A 111 -0.60 23.21 -6.74
CA TYR A 111 -0.03 24.53 -6.40
C TYR A 111 1.29 24.83 -7.12
N LEU A 112 2.07 23.81 -7.46
CA LEU A 112 3.38 23.92 -8.14
C LEU A 112 3.27 23.90 -9.67
N GLY A 113 2.08 23.89 -10.25
CA GLY A 113 1.86 23.94 -11.70
C GLY A 113 1.78 22.59 -12.41
N GLY A 114 1.55 21.48 -11.69
CA GLY A 114 1.23 20.18 -12.30
C GLY A 114 2.43 19.35 -12.80
N TYR A 115 3.64 19.63 -12.33
CA TYR A 115 4.86 18.94 -12.80
C TYR A 115 4.96 17.46 -12.42
N LEU A 116 4.15 16.96 -11.48
CA LEU A 116 4.11 15.54 -11.11
C LEU A 116 2.82 14.91 -11.62
N VAL A 117 2.93 13.83 -12.39
CA VAL A 117 1.79 12.97 -12.72
C VAL A 117 1.38 12.25 -11.44
N VAL A 118 0.29 12.74 -10.84
CA VAL A 118 -0.37 12.11 -9.71
C VAL A 118 -1.65 11.49 -10.25
N ALA A 119 -1.83 10.17 -10.14
CA ALA A 119 -3.07 9.50 -10.53
C ALA A 119 -4.24 10.26 -9.93
N ALA A 120 -5.25 10.61 -10.74
CA ALA A 120 -6.52 11.19 -10.30
C ALA A 120 -7.32 10.23 -9.40
#